data_AF-A0ABD0MQE9-F1
#
_entry.id   AF-A0ABD0MQE9-F1
#
_cell.length_a   1.000
_cell.length_b   1.000
_cell.length_c   1.000
_cell.angle_alpha   90.00
_cell.angle_beta   90.00
_cell.angle_gamma   90.00
#
_symmetry.space_group_name_H-M   'P 1'
#
loop_
_entity.id
_entity.type
_entity.pdbx_description
1 polymer ?
#
loop_
_entity_poly.entity_id
_entity_poly.type
_entity_poly.pdbx_seq_one_letter_code
_entity_poly.pdbx_strand_id
1 'polypeptide(L)'
;MLCHVIISPQNIQKVRLDPVPDSVDGLKLELKSRLQLKDPFDLQYEDEDFHDFCNLTCIADLPKDKVTLKVLFTPFPDTLSESSIDNAVVRESSSPSTSSPSIRSEPSSAHSETSAARSQPWPTTFPIPVFTYDVELRLRHGNEVFRKDGTLLSIPRDMKIEILEKLAETIYSYKAYPGNEEIESVAAALIQKHPCLKEPSSTSGWYGWKMSLKFKMGNYRQKLRDAGCQELKLNTEKRGLGETREKRNKVKKPRQCETNFLPDIPQGKDQESLEKDREQIAVEMRKSTPDITFVDSAMSSTYSLRRQEIVEKEPPVSQMRVRWPALFTERQ
;
A
#
# COMPACT_ATOMS: atom_id res chain seq x y z
N MET A 1 -36.61 -22.06 6.88
CA MET A 1 -35.28 -21.64 6.36
C MET A 1 -34.27 -21.54 7.51
N LEU A 2 -33.01 -21.98 7.31
CA LEU A 2 -31.95 -21.85 8.32
C LEU A 2 -31.10 -20.60 8.06
N CYS A 3 -31.10 -19.65 8.99
CA CYS A 3 -30.33 -18.43 8.93
C CYS A 3 -29.15 -18.47 9.90
N HIS A 4 -27.94 -18.20 9.43
CA HIS A 4 -26.79 -17.89 10.28
C HIS A 4 -26.68 -16.37 10.39
N VAL A 5 -27.10 -15.80 11.51
CA VAL A 5 -27.14 -14.35 11.73
C VAL A 5 -25.88 -13.90 12.49
N ILE A 6 -25.08 -13.06 11.85
CA ILE A 6 -23.87 -12.44 12.39
C ILE A 6 -24.25 -11.07 12.93
N ILE A 7 -24.34 -10.95 14.25
CA ILE A 7 -24.64 -9.69 14.94
C ILE A 7 -23.33 -8.91 15.16
N SER A 8 -22.25 -9.61 15.47
CA SER A 8 -20.90 -9.08 15.59
C SER A 8 -19.88 -10.20 15.32
N PRO A 9 -18.59 -9.91 15.08
CA PRO A 9 -17.59 -10.93 14.75
C PRO A 9 -17.46 -12.04 15.81
N GLN A 10 -17.92 -11.78 17.04
CA GLN A 10 -17.89 -12.71 18.17
C GLN A 10 -19.28 -13.28 18.52
N ASN A 11 -20.35 -12.81 17.87
CA ASN A 11 -21.72 -13.23 18.16
C ASN A 11 -22.46 -13.64 16.87
N ILE A 12 -22.44 -14.94 16.59
CA ILE A 12 -23.08 -15.58 15.45
C ILE A 12 -24.13 -16.55 15.98
N GLN A 13 -25.39 -16.36 15.58
CA GLN A 13 -26.51 -17.18 16.06
C GLN A 13 -27.21 -17.89 14.90
N LYS A 14 -27.64 -19.12 15.14
CA LYS A 14 -28.44 -19.89 14.18
C LYS A 14 -29.92 -19.70 14.49
N VAL A 15 -30.67 -19.16 13.54
CA VAL A 15 -32.10 -18.93 13.65
C VAL A 15 -32.81 -19.80 12.62
N ARG A 16 -33.83 -20.55 13.04
CA ARG A 16 -34.74 -21.23 12.12
C ARG A 16 -36.00 -20.39 11.97
N LEU A 17 -36.33 -20.04 10.74
CA LEU A 17 -37.52 -19.28 10.38
C LEU A 17 -38.53 -20.22 9.73
N ASP A 18 -39.58 -20.54 10.48
CA ASP A 18 -40.73 -21.34 10.04
C ASP A 18 -42.02 -20.67 10.57
N PRO A 19 -42.83 -19.99 9.74
CA PRO A 19 -42.71 -19.81 8.28
C PRO A 19 -41.64 -18.78 7.86
N VAL A 20 -41.21 -18.86 6.59
CA VAL A 20 -40.32 -17.85 5.99
C VAL A 20 -41.14 -16.57 5.75
N PRO A 21 -40.72 -15.40 6.24
CA PRO A 21 -41.43 -14.15 5.97
C PRO A 21 -41.48 -13.83 4.47
N ASP A 22 -42.59 -13.24 4.00
CA ASP A 22 -42.75 -12.84 2.59
C ASP A 22 -42.19 -11.42 2.29
N SER A 23 -41.69 -10.73 3.31
CA SER A 23 -41.15 -9.37 3.21
C SER A 23 -39.86 -9.21 4.02
N VAL A 24 -38.94 -8.37 3.51
CA VAL A 24 -37.68 -8.01 4.17
C VAL A 24 -37.93 -7.34 5.52
N ASP A 25 -38.98 -6.52 5.64
CA ASP A 25 -39.35 -5.89 6.91
C ASP A 25 -39.90 -6.92 7.92
N GLY A 26 -40.62 -7.92 7.43
CA GLY A 26 -41.08 -9.06 8.24
C GLY A 26 -39.90 -9.89 8.77
N LEU A 27 -38.88 -10.09 7.94
CA LEU A 27 -37.63 -10.75 8.34
C LEU A 27 -36.86 -9.95 9.38
N LYS A 28 -36.75 -8.62 9.21
CA LYS A 28 -36.13 -7.73 10.19
C LYS A 28 -36.88 -7.78 11.53
N LEU A 29 -38.22 -7.79 11.52
CA LEU A 29 -39.02 -7.83 12.74
C LEU A 29 -38.87 -9.15 13.51
N GLU A 30 -38.92 -10.29 12.81
CA GLU A 30 -38.74 -11.61 13.42
C GLU A 30 -37.34 -11.76 14.01
N LEU A 31 -36.30 -11.29 13.30
CA LEU A 31 -34.94 -11.27 13.83
C LEU A 31 -34.79 -10.33 15.03
N LYS A 32 -35.44 -9.16 14.99
CA LYS A 32 -35.46 -8.22 16.12
C LYS A 32 -36.07 -8.86 17.38
N SER A 33 -37.20 -9.56 17.22
CA SER A 33 -37.90 -10.26 18.30
C SER A 33 -37.08 -11.43 18.87
N ARG A 34 -36.57 -12.30 17.98
CA ARG A 34 -35.82 -13.51 18.37
C ARG A 34 -34.45 -13.21 18.97
N LEU A 35 -33.76 -12.21 18.43
CA LEU A 35 -32.39 -11.84 18.84
C LEU A 35 -32.37 -10.68 19.86
N GLN A 36 -33.55 -10.17 20.26
CA GLN A 36 -33.73 -9.06 21.21
C GLN A 36 -32.93 -7.79 20.84
N LEU A 37 -32.85 -7.49 19.54
CA LEU A 37 -32.11 -6.33 19.04
C LEU A 37 -32.91 -5.05 19.34
N LYS A 38 -32.30 -4.09 20.04
CA LYS A 38 -32.97 -2.83 20.42
C LYS A 38 -32.87 -1.76 19.33
N ASP A 39 -31.72 -1.72 18.67
CA ASP A 39 -31.36 -0.67 17.71
C ASP A 39 -31.92 -0.94 16.31
N PRO A 40 -32.16 0.09 15.48
CA PRO A 40 -32.45 -0.09 14.07
C PRO A 40 -31.25 -0.70 13.36
N PHE A 41 -31.52 -1.66 12.48
CA PHE A 41 -30.50 -2.36 11.74
C PHE A 41 -30.93 -2.69 10.31
N ASP A 42 -29.93 -2.77 9.45
CA ASP A 42 -30.03 -3.32 8.11
C ASP A 42 -29.45 -4.73 8.05
N LEU A 43 -29.86 -5.48 7.02
CA LEU A 43 -29.45 -6.86 6.80
C LEU A 43 -28.65 -6.94 5.51
N GLN A 44 -27.53 -7.65 5.58
CA GLN A 44 -26.81 -8.11 4.41
C GLN A 44 -26.88 -9.63 4.33
N TYR A 45 -26.90 -10.21 3.14
CA TYR A 45 -26.77 -11.65 2.92
C TYR A 45 -25.47 -11.97 2.20
N GLU A 46 -24.92 -13.16 2.44
CA GLU A 46 -23.76 -13.67 1.71
C GLU A 46 -24.20 -14.16 0.33
N ASP A 47 -23.67 -13.52 -0.72
CA ASP A 47 -23.94 -13.88 -2.12
C ASP A 47 -23.02 -15.04 -2.55
N GLU A 48 -23.59 -16.10 -3.13
CA GLU A 48 -22.84 -17.28 -3.56
C GLU A 48 -21.96 -17.03 -4.80
N ASP A 49 -22.31 -16.06 -5.65
CA ASP A 49 -21.56 -15.75 -6.88
C ASP A 49 -20.31 -14.89 -6.60
N PHE A 50 -20.38 -14.03 -5.57
CA PHE A 50 -19.33 -13.06 -5.25
C PHE A 50 -18.59 -13.33 -3.94
N HIS A 51 -19.08 -14.27 -3.10
CA HIS A 51 -18.55 -14.54 -1.75
C HIS A 51 -18.38 -13.26 -0.89
N ASP A 52 -19.29 -12.30 -1.06
CA ASP A 52 -19.31 -11.02 -0.33
C ASP A 52 -20.72 -10.73 0.22
N PHE A 53 -20.83 -9.79 1.16
CA PHE A 53 -22.10 -9.44 1.80
C PHE A 53 -22.82 -8.32 1.04
N CYS A 54 -23.99 -8.65 0.47
CA CYS A 54 -24.83 -7.71 -0.27
C CYS A 54 -26.02 -7.23 0.58
N ASN A 55 -26.41 -5.97 0.43
CA ASN A 55 -27.57 -5.42 1.13
C ASN A 55 -28.85 -6.13 0.70
N LEU A 56 -29.62 -6.65 1.66
CA LEU A 56 -30.86 -7.35 1.38
C LEU A 56 -31.97 -6.34 1.06
N THR A 57 -32.32 -6.23 -0.22
CA THR A 57 -33.40 -5.34 -0.70
C THR A 57 -34.65 -6.11 -1.13
N CYS A 58 -34.51 -7.37 -1.55
CA CYS A 58 -35.62 -8.26 -1.86
C CYS A 58 -35.45 -9.62 -1.17
N ILE A 59 -36.54 -10.20 -0.67
CA ILE A 59 -36.49 -11.51 0.01
C ILE A 59 -36.30 -12.67 -0.98
N ALA A 60 -36.60 -12.46 -2.26
CA ALA A 60 -36.42 -13.44 -3.32
C ALA A 60 -34.93 -13.71 -3.64
N ASP A 61 -34.04 -12.80 -3.23
CA ASP A 61 -32.59 -12.93 -3.41
C ASP A 61 -31.97 -13.92 -2.40
N LEU A 62 -32.76 -14.40 -1.43
CA LEU A 62 -32.29 -15.33 -0.42
C LEU A 62 -32.34 -16.79 -0.90
N PRO A 63 -31.23 -17.55 -0.74
CA PRO A 63 -31.25 -18.99 -0.99
C PRO A 63 -32.26 -19.72 -0.10
N LYS A 64 -33.02 -20.66 -0.69
CA LYS A 64 -34.19 -21.29 -0.05
C LYS A 64 -33.85 -22.21 1.14
N ASP A 65 -32.62 -22.70 1.20
CA ASP A 65 -32.20 -23.71 2.19
C ASP A 65 -31.39 -23.12 3.35
N LYS A 66 -30.33 -22.35 3.05
CA LYS A 66 -29.39 -21.80 4.04
C LYS A 66 -28.96 -20.40 3.64
N VAL A 67 -29.01 -19.47 4.59
CA VAL A 67 -28.63 -18.07 4.36
C VAL A 67 -27.71 -17.60 5.48
N THR A 68 -26.59 -16.97 5.16
CA THR A 68 -25.80 -16.19 6.12
C THR A 68 -26.25 -14.75 6.06
N LEU A 69 -26.76 -14.21 7.17
CA LEU A 69 -27.18 -12.83 7.30
C LEU A 69 -26.21 -12.07 8.22
N LYS A 70 -25.90 -10.82 7.89
CA LYS A 70 -25.09 -9.92 8.71
C LYS A 70 -25.91 -8.70 9.09
N VAL A 71 -25.92 -8.38 10.37
CA VAL A 71 -26.65 -7.24 10.93
C VAL A 71 -25.74 -6.01 10.90
N LEU A 72 -26.23 -4.92 10.31
CA LEU A 72 -25.58 -3.62 10.32
C LEU A 72 -26.41 -2.64 11.16
N PHE A 73 -25.91 -2.25 12.33
CA PHE A 73 -26.57 -1.22 13.13
C PHE A 73 -26.35 0.15 12.50
N THR A 74 -27.43 0.86 12.21
CA THR A 74 -27.37 2.25 11.73
C THR A 74 -27.20 3.19 12.93
N PRO A 75 -26.12 3.98 13.02
CA PRO A 75 -26.00 5.01 14.04
C PRO A 75 -27.03 6.12 13.78
N PHE A 76 -27.82 6.47 14.79
CA PHE A 76 -28.73 7.62 14.73
C PHE A 76 -27.94 8.93 14.53
N PRO A 77 -28.41 9.86 13.67
CA PRO A 77 -27.86 11.20 13.59
C PRO A 77 -28.45 12.09 14.71
N ASP A 78 -27.77 12.19 15.84
CA ASP A 78 -28.10 13.20 16.84
C ASP A 78 -27.60 14.58 16.39
N THR A 79 -28.56 15.37 15.92
CA THR A 79 -28.78 16.81 16.15
C THR A 79 -27.57 17.75 16.24
N LEU A 80 -27.52 18.65 15.25
CA LEU A 80 -26.92 19.99 15.25
C LEU A 80 -26.87 20.66 16.63
N SER A 81 -25.71 21.21 16.99
CA SER A 81 -25.59 22.27 18.01
C SER A 81 -24.57 23.30 17.54
N GLU A 82 -25.15 24.41 17.08
CA GLU A 82 -24.57 25.71 16.75
C GLU A 82 -24.37 26.53 18.05
N SER A 83 -23.19 27.11 18.26
CA SER A 83 -22.96 28.31 19.08
C SER A 83 -21.51 28.78 18.84
N SER A 84 -21.25 29.81 18.03
CA SER A 84 -21.38 31.27 18.25
C SER A 84 -20.17 31.92 18.96
N ILE A 85 -19.52 32.79 18.17
CA ILE A 85 -19.02 34.16 18.41
C ILE A 85 -17.78 34.48 19.28
N ASP A 86 -16.86 35.21 18.63
CA ASP A 86 -16.11 36.42 19.02
C ASP A 86 -15.23 36.45 20.28
N ASN A 87 -13.92 36.74 20.12
CA ASN A 87 -13.43 38.13 20.11
C ASN A 87 -11.91 38.26 19.99
N ALA A 88 -11.51 39.37 19.36
CA ALA A 88 -10.15 39.87 19.16
C ALA A 88 -9.49 40.40 20.44
N VAL A 89 -8.15 40.50 20.39
CA VAL A 89 -7.23 41.48 21.04
C VAL A 89 -5.80 40.95 20.76
N VAL A 90 -4.73 41.68 20.38
CA VAL A 90 -4.44 43.06 19.94
C VAL A 90 -2.89 43.12 19.95
N ARG A 91 -2.29 43.68 18.89
CA ARG A 91 -1.03 44.49 18.90
C ARG A 91 0.30 43.80 19.30
N GLU A 92 1.47 44.20 18.82
CA GLU A 92 1.94 45.16 17.82
C GLU A 92 3.46 44.92 17.66
N SER A 93 3.99 45.21 16.47
CA SER A 93 5.32 45.76 16.13
C SER A 93 6.55 45.33 16.96
N SER A 94 7.68 44.95 16.35
CA SER A 94 8.44 45.87 15.49
C SER A 94 9.59 45.15 14.76
N SER A 95 9.67 45.42 13.45
CA SER A 95 10.84 45.33 12.55
C SER A 95 11.97 46.30 13.02
N PRO A 96 13.14 46.50 12.34
CA PRO A 96 13.37 46.27 10.92
C PRO A 96 14.82 45.90 10.47
N SER A 97 14.92 45.85 9.12
CA SER A 97 16.12 46.11 8.30
C SER A 97 16.94 44.86 7.98
N THR A 98 17.43 44.58 6.77
CA THR A 98 17.54 45.26 5.46
C THR A 98 18.25 44.21 4.60
N SER A 99 17.82 43.77 3.43
CA SER A 99 18.02 44.43 2.14
C SER A 99 17.80 43.38 1.03
N SER A 100 16.98 43.72 0.04
CA SER A 100 16.95 43.11 -1.31
C SER A 100 18.18 43.64 -2.12
N PRO A 101 18.51 43.21 -3.36
CA PRO A 101 17.63 42.61 -4.38
C PRO A 101 18.24 41.56 -5.33
N SER A 102 17.40 40.83 -6.09
CA SER A 102 17.46 40.80 -7.56
C SER A 102 16.43 39.86 -8.19
N ILE A 103 15.47 40.50 -8.86
CA ILE A 103 14.80 40.17 -10.12
C ILE A 103 15.39 38.96 -10.87
N ARG A 104 14.56 37.97 -11.24
CA ARG A 104 14.08 37.77 -12.63
C ARG A 104 13.33 36.44 -12.85
N SER A 105 12.12 36.61 -13.40
CA SER A 105 11.38 35.70 -14.29
C SER A 105 10.75 34.42 -13.73
N GLU A 106 9.43 34.50 -13.53
CA GLU A 106 8.51 33.41 -13.83
C GLU A 106 8.70 32.91 -15.28
N PRO A 107 8.32 31.65 -15.52
CA PRO A 107 7.12 31.47 -16.32
C PRO A 107 6.06 30.64 -15.58
N SER A 108 4.85 31.18 -15.64
CA SER A 108 3.59 30.53 -15.29
C SER A 108 3.52 29.11 -15.84
N SER A 109 3.38 28.13 -14.94
CA SER A 109 2.74 26.86 -15.25
C SER A 109 1.78 26.59 -14.10
N ALA A 110 0.52 26.39 -14.45
CA ALA A 110 -0.60 26.16 -13.55
C ALA A 110 -0.33 24.95 -12.65
N HIS A 111 0.34 25.18 -11.51
CA HIS A 111 0.54 24.18 -10.48
C HIS A 111 -0.64 24.23 -9.51
N SER A 112 -1.56 23.31 -9.76
CA SER A 112 -2.13 22.44 -8.73
C SER A 112 -2.64 23.12 -7.46
N GLU A 113 -3.93 23.43 -7.45
CA GLU A 113 -4.71 23.71 -6.24
C GLU A 113 -4.62 22.58 -5.17
N THR A 114 -4.08 21.41 -5.51
CA THR A 114 -3.88 20.26 -4.61
C THR A 114 -2.54 20.23 -3.87
N SER A 115 -1.58 21.10 -4.21
CA SER A 115 -0.36 21.30 -3.41
C SER A 115 -0.60 22.16 -2.17
N ALA A 116 -1.71 22.90 -2.15
CA ALA A 116 -2.03 23.90 -1.12
C ALA A 116 -2.21 23.31 0.29
N ALA A 117 -2.61 22.04 0.41
CA ALA A 117 -2.83 21.40 1.72
C ALA A 117 -1.54 21.14 2.53
N ARG A 118 -0.35 21.14 1.90
CA ARG A 118 0.95 20.84 2.55
C ARG A 118 1.85 22.06 2.66
N SER A 119 1.26 23.23 2.91
CA SER A 119 1.99 24.50 2.96
C SER A 119 2.74 24.75 4.28
N GLN A 120 2.73 23.79 5.22
CA GLN A 120 3.37 23.95 6.53
C GLN A 120 4.85 23.59 6.46
N PRO A 121 5.77 24.48 6.89
CA PRO A 121 7.19 24.15 6.96
C PRO A 121 7.43 23.03 7.97
N TRP A 122 8.51 22.27 7.78
CA TRP A 122 8.87 21.23 8.73
C TRP A 122 9.14 21.85 10.11
N PRO A 123 8.50 21.38 11.19
CA PRO A 123 8.64 21.98 12.51
C PRO A 123 10.00 21.68 13.12
N THR A 124 10.58 22.66 13.83
CA THR A 124 11.84 22.48 14.58
C THR A 124 11.71 21.39 15.64
N THR A 125 10.55 21.34 16.31
CA THR A 125 10.16 20.27 17.24
C THR A 125 8.88 19.64 16.72
N PHE A 126 8.93 18.38 16.33
CA PHE A 126 7.78 17.70 15.76
C PHE A 126 6.65 17.52 16.79
N PRO A 127 5.42 18.00 16.52
CA PRO A 127 4.31 17.85 17.45
C PRO A 127 3.81 16.41 17.43
N ILE A 128 3.92 15.72 18.57
CA ILE A 128 3.41 14.34 18.69
C ILE A 128 1.89 14.39 18.82
N PRO A 129 1.14 13.73 17.91
CA PRO A 129 -0.32 13.71 17.93
C PRO A 129 -0.86 13.09 19.22
N VAL A 130 -2.14 13.33 19.47
CA VAL A 130 -2.89 12.66 20.53
C VAL A 130 -3.29 11.28 20.02
N PHE A 131 -2.99 10.25 20.81
CA PHE A 131 -3.39 8.87 20.49
C PHE A 131 -4.79 8.58 21.05
N THR A 132 -5.30 7.36 20.83
CA THR A 132 -6.55 6.94 21.47
C THR A 132 -6.44 7.02 22.99
N TYR A 133 -7.60 7.14 23.66
CA TYR A 133 -7.65 7.34 25.10
C TYR A 133 -6.93 6.23 25.89
N ASP A 134 -7.07 4.97 25.46
CA ASP A 134 -6.43 3.84 26.13
C ASP A 134 -4.91 3.81 25.90
N VAL A 135 -4.44 4.17 24.69
CA VAL A 135 -3.01 4.33 24.42
C VAL A 135 -2.41 5.47 25.25
N GLU A 136 -3.04 6.63 25.29
CA GLU A 136 -2.62 7.76 26.11
C GLU A 136 -2.59 7.43 27.61
N LEU A 137 -3.58 6.68 28.10
CA LEU A 137 -3.63 6.23 29.49
C LEU A 137 -2.44 5.30 29.82
N ARG A 138 -2.15 4.34 28.94
CA ARG A 138 -1.00 3.43 29.11
C ARG A 138 0.33 4.18 29.01
N LEU A 139 0.46 5.13 28.08
CA LEU A 139 1.66 5.97 27.95
C LEU A 139 1.88 6.84 29.19
N ARG A 140 0.81 7.44 29.74
CA ARG A 140 0.88 8.23 30.97
C ARG A 140 1.32 7.37 32.15
N HIS A 141 0.71 6.19 32.32
CA HIS A 141 1.09 5.25 33.38
C HIS A 141 2.53 4.74 33.21
N GLY A 142 2.91 4.35 32.00
CA GLY A 142 4.27 3.92 31.68
C GLY A 142 5.32 5.01 31.95
N ASN A 143 5.02 6.27 31.61
CA ASN A 143 5.90 7.39 31.92
C ASN A 143 6.04 7.63 33.44
N GLU A 144 4.97 7.44 34.21
CA GLU A 144 5.00 7.53 35.67
C GLU A 144 5.91 6.46 36.27
N VAL A 145 5.73 5.21 35.84
CA VAL A 145 6.55 4.06 36.27
C VAL A 145 8.01 4.24 35.86
N PHE A 146 8.26 4.74 34.64
CA PHE A 146 9.61 5.05 34.16
C PHE A 146 10.29 6.13 35.02
N ARG A 147 9.55 7.15 35.47
CA ARG A 147 10.11 8.21 36.33
C ARG A 147 10.45 7.71 37.73
N LYS A 148 9.69 6.73 38.24
CA LYS A 148 9.92 6.16 39.58
C LYS A 148 11.11 5.20 39.58
N ASP A 149 11.08 4.21 38.69
CA ASP A 149 11.99 3.05 38.78
C ASP A 149 12.82 2.83 37.50
N GLY A 150 12.71 3.70 36.50
CA GLY A 150 13.39 3.56 35.20
C GLY A 150 12.85 2.41 34.33
N THR A 151 11.74 1.78 34.75
CA THR A 151 11.18 0.61 34.07
C THR A 151 10.53 1.02 32.75
N LEU A 152 10.90 0.31 31.68
CA LEU A 152 10.39 0.54 30.33
C LEU A 152 9.03 -0.13 30.15
N LEU A 153 8.17 0.52 29.38
CA LEU A 153 6.85 -0.02 29.06
C LEU A 153 6.99 -1.13 28.03
N SER A 154 6.43 -2.31 28.32
CA SER A 154 6.22 -3.35 27.30
C SER A 154 5.09 -2.90 26.38
N ILE A 155 5.41 -2.62 25.11
CA ILE A 155 4.46 -2.06 24.14
C ILE A 155 3.78 -3.22 23.38
N PRO A 156 2.44 -3.42 23.54
CA PRO A 156 1.70 -4.38 22.74
C PRO A 156 1.78 -4.05 21.24
N ARG A 157 1.69 -5.08 20.38
CA ARG A 157 1.77 -4.91 18.93
C ARG A 157 0.75 -3.90 18.39
N ASP A 158 -0.49 -3.96 18.86
CA ASP A 158 -1.58 -3.11 18.37
C ASP A 158 -1.35 -1.64 18.74
N MET A 159 -0.94 -1.39 19.98
CA MET A 159 -0.54 -0.07 20.46
C MET A 159 0.61 0.51 19.62
N LYS A 160 1.63 -0.29 19.29
CA LYS A 160 2.73 0.16 18.42
C LYS A 160 2.23 0.51 17.01
N ILE A 161 1.32 -0.27 16.44
CA ILE A 161 0.77 -0.02 15.09
C ILE A 161 -0.01 1.29 15.07
N GLU A 162 -0.81 1.55 16.10
CA GLU A 162 -1.62 2.76 16.22
C GLU A 162 -0.75 4.01 16.37
N ILE A 163 0.23 3.99 17.27
CA ILE A 163 1.20 5.10 17.45
C ILE A 163 1.85 5.42 16.11
N LEU A 164 2.30 4.40 15.37
CA LEU A 164 2.91 4.57 14.06
C LEU A 164 1.94 5.08 13.00
N GLU A 165 0.65 4.68 13.03
CA GLU A 165 -0.37 5.17 12.08
C GLU A 165 -0.64 6.65 12.30
N LYS A 166 -0.86 7.07 13.56
CA LYS A 166 -1.10 8.47 13.91
C LYS A 166 0.10 9.36 13.58
N LEU A 167 1.33 8.88 13.88
CA LEU A 167 2.54 9.59 13.48
C LEU A 167 2.67 9.69 11.95
N ALA A 168 2.37 8.64 11.20
CA ALA A 168 2.44 8.68 9.74
C ALA A 168 1.44 9.67 9.14
N GLU A 169 0.22 9.74 9.70
CA GLU A 169 -0.80 10.73 9.35
C GLU A 169 -0.28 12.16 9.55
N THR A 170 0.28 12.46 10.73
CA THR A 170 0.85 13.77 11.06
C THR A 170 2.10 14.09 10.23
N ILE A 171 2.98 13.13 9.96
CA ILE A 171 4.14 13.36 9.08
C ILE A 171 3.66 13.71 7.67
N TYR A 172 2.66 13.00 7.16
CA TYR A 172 2.14 13.19 5.81
C TYR A 172 1.53 14.58 5.60
N SER A 173 0.92 15.18 6.64
CA SER A 173 0.39 16.54 6.54
C SER A 173 1.47 17.60 6.31
N TYR A 174 2.73 17.33 6.70
CA TYR A 174 3.88 18.17 6.36
C TYR A 174 4.51 17.74 5.03
N LYS A 175 4.84 16.45 4.90
CA LYS A 175 5.61 15.95 3.74
C LYS A 175 5.27 14.50 3.40
N ALA A 176 4.94 14.26 2.14
CA ALA A 176 4.66 12.91 1.65
C ALA A 176 5.91 12.00 1.66
N TYR A 177 7.08 12.57 1.38
CA TYR A 177 8.38 11.87 1.29
C TYR A 177 9.39 12.45 2.28
N PRO A 178 9.25 12.15 3.58
CA PRO A 178 10.23 12.60 4.57
C PRO A 178 11.59 11.92 4.36
N GLY A 179 12.66 12.70 4.53
CA GLY A 179 14.04 12.25 4.55
C GLY A 179 14.41 11.57 5.87
N ASN A 180 15.61 11.00 5.95
CA ASN A 180 16.03 10.24 7.13
C ASN A 180 16.16 11.13 8.40
N GLU A 181 16.59 12.38 8.24
CA GLU A 181 16.74 13.36 9.34
C GLU A 181 15.38 13.79 9.91
N GLU A 182 14.41 14.02 9.03
CA GLU A 182 13.03 14.35 9.40
C GLU A 182 12.38 13.21 10.18
N ILE A 183 12.53 11.97 9.72
CA ILE A 183 12.03 10.77 10.43
C ILE A 183 12.73 10.58 11.78
N GLU A 184 14.02 10.89 11.85
CA GLU A 184 14.80 10.84 13.08
C GLU A 184 14.30 11.86 14.11
N SER A 185 14.06 13.11 13.68
CA SER A 185 13.46 14.16 14.52
C SER A 185 12.13 13.70 15.12
N VAL A 186 11.26 13.05 14.34
CA VAL A 186 9.98 12.53 14.85
C VAL A 186 10.19 11.43 15.89
N ALA A 187 11.11 10.49 15.63
CA ALA A 187 11.41 9.40 16.56
C ALA A 187 11.99 9.95 17.88
N ALA A 188 12.86 10.94 17.80
CA ALA A 188 13.43 11.61 18.98
C ALA A 188 12.34 12.35 19.78
N ALA A 189 11.46 13.12 19.11
CA ALA A 189 10.35 13.81 19.75
C ALA A 189 9.37 12.85 20.44
N LEU A 190 9.14 11.66 19.86
CA LEU A 190 8.30 10.62 20.46
C LEU A 190 8.87 10.13 21.80
N ILE A 191 10.17 9.82 21.84
CA ILE A 191 10.84 9.38 23.07
C ILE A 191 10.96 10.52 24.08
N GLN A 192 11.16 11.76 23.63
CA GLN A 192 11.19 12.91 24.52
C GLN A 192 9.85 13.12 25.24
N LYS A 193 8.72 12.97 24.53
CA LYS A 193 7.38 13.06 25.12
C LYS A 193 7.03 11.82 25.95
N HIS A 194 7.47 10.64 25.51
CA HIS A 194 7.20 9.36 26.18
C HIS A 194 8.49 8.55 26.43
N PRO A 195 9.25 8.90 27.48
CA PRO A 195 10.49 8.19 27.82
C PRO A 195 10.31 6.70 28.08
N CYS A 196 9.10 6.28 28.49
CA CYS A 196 8.78 4.86 28.70
C CYS A 196 8.85 4.00 27.43
N LEU A 197 8.86 4.61 26.23
CA LEU A 197 8.96 3.93 24.95
C LEU A 197 10.40 3.66 24.47
N LYS A 198 11.40 4.04 25.28
CA LYS A 198 12.81 3.91 24.92
C LYS A 198 13.19 2.43 24.72
N GLU A 199 13.92 2.12 23.66
CA GLU A 199 14.41 0.74 23.44
C GLU A 199 15.61 0.43 24.37
N PRO A 200 15.57 -0.68 25.15
CA PRO A 200 16.59 -0.99 26.15
C PRO A 200 17.99 -1.28 25.56
N SER A 201 18.06 -1.65 24.28
CA SER A 201 19.28 -2.11 23.61
C SER A 201 19.93 -1.09 22.69
N SER A 202 19.45 0.16 22.66
CA SER A 202 19.94 1.19 21.74
C SER A 202 20.57 2.36 22.47
N THR A 203 21.79 2.74 22.09
CA THR A 203 22.52 3.91 22.60
C THR A 203 21.69 5.20 22.48
N SER A 204 20.86 5.32 21.44
CA SER A 204 19.99 6.48 21.23
C SER A 204 18.56 6.25 21.74
N GLY A 205 18.10 5.00 21.84
CA GLY A 205 16.78 4.64 22.36
C GLY A 205 15.59 4.92 21.44
N TRP A 206 15.79 5.70 20.37
CA TRP A 206 14.78 6.04 19.35
C TRP A 206 15.00 5.36 17.99
N TYR A 207 16.12 4.65 17.78
CA TYR A 207 16.50 4.12 16.46
C TYR A 207 15.51 3.10 15.89
N GLY A 208 14.99 2.16 16.69
CA GLY A 208 13.99 1.21 16.20
C GLY A 208 12.65 1.86 15.85
N TRP A 209 12.31 2.97 16.52
CA TRP A 209 11.17 3.81 16.13
C TRP A 209 11.41 4.51 14.79
N LYS A 210 12.61 5.06 14.55
CA LYS A 210 13.01 5.63 13.25
C LYS A 210 12.84 4.61 12.12
N MET A 211 13.32 3.38 12.31
CA MET A 211 13.18 2.34 11.28
C MET A 211 11.72 1.93 11.09
N SER A 212 10.96 1.77 12.18
CA SER A 212 9.53 1.45 12.12
C SER A 212 8.76 2.53 11.36
N LEU A 213 9.05 3.82 11.61
CA LEU A 213 8.44 4.95 10.91
C LEU A 213 8.83 4.99 9.43
N LYS A 214 10.08 4.70 9.08
CA LYS A 214 10.53 4.62 7.67
C LYS A 214 9.71 3.60 6.87
N PHE A 215 9.52 2.40 7.41
CA PHE A 215 8.67 1.39 6.78
C PHE A 215 7.20 1.80 6.77
N LYS A 216 6.71 2.36 7.88
CA LYS A 216 5.33 2.82 8.01
C LYS A 216 4.99 3.90 6.99
N MET A 217 5.86 4.88 6.76
CA MET A 217 5.67 5.92 5.73
C MET A 217 5.58 5.34 4.33
N GLY A 218 6.36 4.30 4.02
CA GLY A 218 6.25 3.57 2.76
C GLY A 218 4.87 2.93 2.58
N ASN A 219 4.40 2.24 3.61
CA ASN A 219 3.09 1.58 3.63
C ASN A 219 1.94 2.59 3.61
N TYR A 220 2.06 3.70 4.35
CA TYR A 220 1.06 4.76 4.43
C TYR A 220 0.88 5.43 3.06
N ARG A 221 1.97 5.73 2.35
CA ARG A 221 1.87 6.18 0.95
C ARG A 221 1.21 5.16 0.03
N GLN A 222 1.44 3.85 0.22
CA GLN A 222 0.76 2.81 -0.56
C GLN A 222 -0.75 2.82 -0.27
N LYS A 223 -1.14 2.87 1.02
CA LYS A 223 -2.53 2.97 1.45
C LYS A 223 -3.25 4.18 0.84
N LEU A 224 -2.60 5.36 0.84
CA LEU A 224 -3.16 6.57 0.21
C LEU A 224 -3.24 6.46 -1.32
N ARG A 225 -2.27 5.80 -1.97
CA ARG A 225 -2.38 5.49 -3.41
C ARG A 225 -3.58 4.61 -3.72
N ASP A 226 -3.77 3.56 -2.93
CA ASP A 226 -4.88 2.61 -3.11
C ASP A 226 -6.24 3.29 -2.85
N ALA A 227 -6.28 4.27 -1.95
CA ALA A 227 -7.44 5.15 -1.73
C ALA A 227 -7.65 6.21 -2.83
N GLY A 228 -6.74 6.29 -3.81
CA GLY A 228 -6.91 7.15 -4.99
C GLY A 228 -6.20 8.50 -4.96
N CYS A 229 -5.35 8.81 -3.96
CA CYS A 229 -4.63 10.08 -3.85
C CYS A 229 -3.77 10.37 -5.10
N GLN A 230 -4.21 11.34 -5.92
CA GLN A 230 -3.61 11.68 -7.22
C GLN A 230 -2.16 12.18 -7.13
N GLU A 231 -1.84 12.94 -6.08
CA GLU A 231 -0.47 13.42 -5.80
C GLU A 231 0.57 12.28 -5.80
N LEU A 232 0.21 11.11 -5.26
CA LEU A 232 1.10 9.96 -5.19
C LEU A 232 1.07 9.12 -6.49
N LYS A 233 0.13 9.38 -7.41
CA LYS A 233 0.02 8.72 -8.72
C LYS A 233 1.02 9.31 -9.73
N LEU A 234 1.28 10.61 -9.69
CA LEU A 234 2.22 11.28 -10.60
C LEU A 234 3.65 10.73 -10.51
N ASN A 235 4.09 10.35 -9.30
CA ASN A 235 5.39 9.69 -9.09
C ASN A 235 5.45 8.24 -9.61
N THR A 236 4.37 7.71 -10.16
CA THR A 236 4.31 6.37 -10.79
C THR A 236 4.44 6.43 -12.30
N GLU A 237 4.15 7.55 -12.96
CA GLU A 237 4.12 7.63 -14.42
C GLU A 237 5.51 7.41 -15.04
N LYS A 238 6.58 7.73 -14.31
CA LYS A 238 7.95 7.36 -14.70
C LYS A 238 8.26 5.85 -14.61
N ARG A 239 7.34 5.00 -14.12
CA ARG A 239 7.48 3.53 -14.06
C ARG A 239 6.30 2.77 -14.67
N GLY A 240 5.69 3.31 -15.72
CA GLY A 240 4.87 2.50 -16.63
C GLY A 240 3.51 3.08 -16.98
N LEU A 241 3.49 4.28 -17.58
CA LEU A 241 2.40 4.62 -18.48
C LEU A 241 2.72 4.01 -19.86
N GLY A 242 2.34 2.75 -20.01
CA GLY A 242 2.13 2.10 -21.30
C GLY A 242 0.89 1.22 -21.14
N GLU A 243 -0.05 1.34 -22.06
CA GLU A 243 -1.34 0.64 -22.12
C GLU A 243 -1.16 -0.88 -22.14
N THR A 244 -0.83 -1.51 -21.01
CA THR A 244 -0.86 -2.97 -20.88
C THR A 244 -1.01 -3.34 -19.42
N ARG A 245 -2.18 -3.04 -18.84
CA ARG A 245 -2.59 -3.55 -17.53
C ARG A 245 -3.83 -4.42 -17.65
N GLU A 246 -3.84 -5.32 -18.63
CA GLU A 246 -4.66 -6.52 -18.50
C GLU A 246 -3.80 -7.63 -17.90
N LYS A 247 -4.25 -8.16 -16.76
CA LYS A 247 -3.84 -9.43 -16.14
C LYS A 247 -2.43 -9.46 -15.51
N ARG A 248 -2.26 -8.80 -14.35
CA ARG A 248 -1.21 -9.20 -13.39
C ARG A 248 -1.75 -10.26 -12.43
N ASN A 249 -1.41 -11.52 -12.72
CA ASN A 249 -1.69 -12.68 -11.86
C ASN A 249 -1.18 -12.46 -10.43
N LYS A 250 -2.03 -12.73 -9.43
CA LYS A 250 -1.73 -12.70 -7.99
C LYS A 250 -0.89 -13.92 -7.55
N VAL A 251 0.23 -14.19 -8.22
CA VAL A 251 1.21 -15.19 -7.76
C VAL A 251 2.31 -14.44 -7.01
N LYS A 252 2.62 -14.89 -5.78
CA LYS A 252 3.76 -14.34 -5.01
C LYS A 252 5.02 -14.49 -5.86
N LYS A 253 5.61 -13.38 -6.27
CA LYS A 253 6.87 -13.41 -7.04
C LYS A 253 8.02 -13.84 -6.11
N PRO A 254 8.83 -14.84 -6.48
CA PRO A 254 10.14 -15.01 -5.84
C PRO A 254 10.94 -13.71 -6.01
N ARG A 255 11.71 -13.35 -4.98
CA ARG A 255 12.57 -12.17 -5.03
C ARG A 255 13.64 -12.41 -6.09
N GLN A 256 13.48 -11.74 -7.23
CA GLN A 256 14.47 -11.54 -8.29
C GLN A 256 14.77 -12.79 -9.15
N CYS A 257 14.02 -12.92 -10.24
CA CYS A 257 14.49 -13.54 -11.47
C CYS A 257 13.88 -12.72 -12.62
N GLU A 258 14.70 -12.02 -13.39
CA GLU A 258 14.24 -11.19 -14.50
C GLU A 258 13.85 -12.10 -15.68
N THR A 259 12.67 -12.72 -15.58
CA THR A 259 12.16 -13.63 -16.61
C THR A 259 12.04 -12.94 -17.98
N ASN A 260 12.00 -11.60 -18.00
CA ASN A 260 11.92 -10.74 -19.18
C ASN A 260 13.11 -9.78 -19.33
N PHE A 261 14.29 -10.13 -18.81
CA PHE A 261 15.50 -9.32 -19.08
C PHE A 261 15.82 -9.34 -20.57
N LEU A 262 15.89 -8.15 -21.17
CA LEU A 262 16.33 -7.88 -22.52
C LEU A 262 17.67 -7.12 -22.44
N PRO A 263 18.82 -7.77 -22.68
CA PRO A 263 20.11 -7.11 -22.72
C PRO A 263 20.20 -6.21 -23.95
N ASP A 264 20.76 -5.02 -23.78
CA ASP A 264 21.08 -4.13 -24.91
C ASP A 264 22.12 -4.77 -25.85
N ILE A 265 22.08 -4.36 -27.12
CA ILE A 265 23.10 -4.77 -28.10
C ILE A 265 24.47 -4.24 -27.63
N PRO A 266 25.52 -5.08 -27.59
CA PRO A 266 26.84 -4.66 -27.14
C PRO A 266 27.38 -3.50 -27.99
N GLN A 267 28.03 -2.55 -27.32
CA GLN A 267 28.53 -1.31 -27.93
C GLN A 267 29.49 -1.62 -29.10
N GLY A 268 29.16 -1.12 -30.30
CA GLY A 268 29.94 -1.35 -31.52
C GLY A 268 29.48 -2.53 -32.39
N LYS A 269 28.38 -3.21 -32.03
CA LYS A 269 27.70 -4.16 -32.92
C LYS A 269 26.35 -3.61 -33.37
N ASP A 270 26.05 -3.83 -34.64
CA ASP A 270 24.72 -3.56 -35.21
C ASP A 270 23.90 -4.85 -35.25
N GLN A 271 22.57 -4.70 -35.32
CA GLN A 271 21.64 -5.84 -35.43
C GLN A 271 21.96 -6.73 -36.64
N GLU A 272 22.34 -6.13 -37.77
CA GLU A 272 22.73 -6.86 -38.99
C GLU A 272 24.01 -7.68 -38.80
N SER A 273 24.95 -7.17 -38.01
CA SER A 273 26.20 -7.87 -37.68
C SER A 273 25.92 -9.11 -36.82
N LEU A 274 25.01 -8.99 -35.85
CA LEU A 274 24.59 -10.12 -35.01
C LEU A 274 23.80 -11.17 -35.79
N GLU A 275 22.97 -10.78 -36.76
CA GLU A 275 22.27 -11.74 -37.63
C GLU A 275 23.25 -12.50 -38.53
N LYS A 276 24.34 -11.86 -38.97
CA LYS A 276 25.44 -12.53 -39.69
C LYS A 276 26.19 -13.53 -38.80
N ASP A 277 26.49 -13.16 -37.56
CA ASP A 277 27.06 -14.08 -36.56
C ASP A 277 26.13 -15.29 -36.34
N ARG A 278 24.80 -15.08 -36.30
CA ARG A 278 23.80 -16.16 -36.21
C ARG A 278 23.85 -17.10 -37.43
N GLU A 279 23.93 -16.56 -38.64
CA GLU A 279 24.04 -17.38 -39.86
C GLU A 279 25.28 -18.27 -39.83
N GLN A 280 26.41 -17.74 -39.35
CA GLN A 280 27.64 -18.49 -39.19
C GLN A 280 27.49 -19.64 -38.18
N ILE A 281 26.81 -19.41 -37.05
CA ILE A 281 26.48 -20.50 -36.09
C ILE A 281 25.65 -21.59 -36.78
N ALA A 282 24.65 -21.21 -37.57
CA ALA A 282 23.78 -22.17 -38.25
C ALA A 282 24.51 -22.97 -39.34
N VAL A 283 25.50 -22.37 -40.01
CA VAL A 283 26.38 -23.07 -40.97
C VAL A 283 27.35 -24.00 -40.25
N GLU A 284 27.96 -23.54 -39.16
CA GLU A 284 28.93 -24.32 -38.39
C GLU A 284 28.31 -25.58 -37.82
N MET A 285 27.09 -25.46 -37.28
CA MET A 285 26.33 -26.58 -36.71
C MET A 285 25.88 -27.63 -37.75
N ARG A 286 26.01 -27.37 -39.06
CA ARG A 286 25.75 -28.35 -40.12
C ARG A 286 26.98 -29.18 -40.51
N LYS A 287 28.18 -28.78 -40.07
CA LYS A 287 29.42 -29.51 -40.38
C LYS A 287 29.46 -30.83 -39.61
N SER A 288 30.13 -31.84 -40.18
CA SER A 288 30.32 -33.14 -39.52
C SER A 288 31.17 -33.02 -38.25
N THR A 289 32.05 -32.02 -38.18
CA THR A 289 32.88 -31.68 -37.02
C THR A 289 32.79 -30.16 -36.80
N PRO A 290 31.86 -29.67 -35.98
CA PRO A 290 31.71 -28.23 -35.74
C PRO A 290 32.83 -27.69 -34.84
N ASP A 291 33.33 -26.49 -35.14
CA ASP A 291 34.23 -25.76 -34.24
C ASP A 291 33.43 -25.21 -33.04
N ILE A 292 33.55 -25.93 -31.92
CA ILE A 292 32.81 -25.63 -30.70
C ILE A 292 33.25 -24.30 -30.08
N THR A 293 34.53 -23.97 -30.14
CA THR A 293 35.06 -22.75 -29.55
C THR A 293 34.54 -21.51 -30.25
N PHE A 294 34.41 -21.60 -31.58
CA PHE A 294 33.76 -20.59 -32.39
C PHE A 294 32.27 -20.47 -32.06
N VAL A 295 31.55 -21.60 -31.98
CA VAL A 295 30.11 -21.60 -31.68
C VAL A 295 29.82 -20.97 -30.32
N ASP A 296 30.58 -21.29 -29.26
CA ASP A 296 30.34 -20.73 -27.92
C ASP A 296 30.61 -19.22 -27.86
N SER A 297 31.67 -18.76 -28.54
CA SER A 297 31.99 -17.35 -28.67
C SER A 297 30.89 -16.59 -29.43
N ALA A 298 30.45 -17.13 -30.57
CA ALA A 298 29.38 -16.55 -31.36
C ALA A 298 28.03 -16.58 -30.64
N MET A 299 27.72 -17.64 -29.87
CA MET A 299 26.52 -17.75 -29.03
C MET A 299 26.50 -16.76 -27.87
N SER A 300 27.66 -16.40 -27.33
CA SER A 300 27.78 -15.36 -26.29
C SER A 300 27.58 -13.97 -26.88
N SER A 301 28.19 -13.71 -28.03
CA SER A 301 28.04 -12.47 -28.80
C SER A 301 26.58 -12.17 -29.19
N THR A 302 25.85 -13.20 -29.60
CA THR A 302 24.47 -13.08 -30.11
C THR A 302 23.40 -13.19 -29.04
N TYR A 303 23.76 -13.16 -27.75
CA TYR A 303 22.83 -13.34 -26.65
C TYR A 303 21.69 -12.31 -26.64
N SER A 304 21.98 -11.03 -26.89
CA SER A 304 20.98 -9.96 -26.94
C SER A 304 19.94 -10.21 -28.03
N LEU A 305 20.39 -10.47 -29.26
CA LEU A 305 19.53 -10.77 -30.42
C LEU A 305 18.65 -12.01 -30.16
N ARG A 306 19.25 -13.09 -29.68
CA ARG A 306 18.54 -14.33 -29.36
C ARG A 306 17.50 -14.13 -28.26
N ARG A 307 17.85 -13.38 -27.21
CA ARG A 307 16.95 -13.10 -26.09
C ARG A 307 15.78 -12.21 -26.50
N GLN A 308 16.05 -11.20 -27.32
CA GLN A 308 15.03 -10.37 -27.93
C GLN A 308 14.05 -11.20 -28.77
N GLU A 309 14.56 -12.11 -29.61
CA GLU A 309 13.71 -12.99 -30.41
C GLU A 309 12.83 -13.93 -29.56
N ILE A 310 13.39 -14.53 -28.51
CA ILE A 310 12.64 -15.45 -27.62
C ILE A 310 11.54 -14.71 -26.85
N VAL A 311 11.83 -13.50 -26.36
CA VAL A 311 10.93 -12.74 -25.47
C VAL A 311 9.91 -11.91 -26.23
N GLU A 312 10.28 -11.31 -27.38
CA GLU A 312 9.36 -10.43 -28.14
C GLU A 312 8.55 -11.17 -29.19
N LYS A 313 9.13 -12.18 -29.87
CA LYS A 313 8.49 -12.86 -31.01
C LYS A 313 7.84 -14.19 -30.64
N GLU A 314 8.17 -14.74 -29.48
CA GLU A 314 7.67 -16.02 -28.96
C GLU A 314 7.50 -17.12 -30.04
N PRO A 315 8.53 -17.39 -30.87
CA PRO A 315 8.37 -18.26 -32.02
C PRO A 315 8.20 -19.73 -31.59
N PRO A 316 7.51 -20.57 -32.40
CA PRO A 316 7.41 -22.00 -32.15
C PRO A 316 8.79 -22.67 -32.02
N VAL A 317 8.89 -23.68 -31.15
CA VAL A 317 10.15 -24.42 -30.90
C VAL A 317 10.76 -25.00 -32.19
N SER A 318 9.92 -25.38 -33.15
CA SER A 318 10.38 -25.85 -34.47
C SER A 318 11.17 -24.78 -35.24
N GLN A 319 10.76 -23.51 -35.17
CA GLN A 319 11.46 -22.39 -35.79
C GLN A 319 12.73 -22.03 -35.01
N MET A 320 12.66 -22.07 -33.67
CA MET A 320 13.81 -21.83 -32.80
C MET A 320 14.93 -22.85 -33.06
N ARG A 321 14.59 -24.13 -33.31
CA ARG A 321 15.56 -25.18 -33.63
C ARG A 321 16.28 -24.97 -34.96
N VAL A 322 15.61 -24.33 -35.93
CA VAL A 322 16.20 -23.99 -37.22
C VAL A 322 17.07 -22.73 -37.11
N ARG A 323 16.60 -21.71 -36.39
CA ARG A 323 17.29 -20.42 -36.27
C ARG A 323 18.48 -20.47 -35.31
N TRP A 324 18.37 -21.24 -34.24
CA TRP A 324 19.36 -21.38 -33.16
C TRP A 324 19.64 -22.86 -32.84
N PRO A 325 20.23 -23.63 -33.79
CA PRO A 325 20.44 -25.07 -33.61
C PRO A 325 21.35 -25.41 -32.43
N ALA A 326 22.28 -24.51 -32.07
CA ALA A 326 23.19 -24.69 -30.94
C ALA A 326 22.48 -24.76 -29.57
N LEU A 327 21.28 -24.16 -29.43
CA LEU A 327 20.48 -24.24 -28.19
C LEU A 327 19.97 -25.64 -27.87
N PHE A 328 19.83 -26.49 -28.88
CA PHE A 328 19.24 -27.83 -28.75
C PHE A 328 20.29 -28.93 -28.66
N THR A 329 21.47 -28.57 -28.15
CA THR A 329 22.52 -29.52 -27.81
C THR A 329 22.55 -29.68 -26.29
N GLU A 330 22.90 -30.87 -25.79
CA GLU A 330 22.92 -31.22 -24.34
C GLU A 330 23.98 -30.46 -23.52
N ARG A 331 24.52 -29.36 -24.05
CA ARG A 331 25.67 -28.64 -23.52
C ARG A 331 25.30 -27.32 -22.82
N GLN A 332 24.02 -26.99 -22.72
CA GLN A 332 23.54 -25.73 -22.13
C GLN A 332 23.18 -25.83 -20.66
#